data_AF-A0A523UVS8-F1
#
_entry.id   AF-A0A523UVS8-F1
#
_cell.length_a   1.000
_cell.length_b   1.000
_cell.length_c   1.000
_cell.angle_alpha   90.00
_cell.angle_beta   90.00
_cell.angle_gamma   90.00
#
_symmetry.space_group_name_H-M   'P 1'
#
loop_
_entity.id
_entity.type
_entity.pdbx_description
1 polymer ?
#
loop_
_entity_poly.entity_id
_entity_poly.type
_entity_poly.pdbx_seq_one_letter_code
_entity_poly.pdbx_strand_id
1 'polypeptide(L)'
;MMLLSNRWKSLISFVVLIPIVPLLAIASTLSSPHFVLEFEQADASLASRILDYSERSFEQVSGQLGHAPTKKIRMVLCSSAETFNGMTKGKFPEWSAAFAIPSENLIILKSPRLLKRNVNFTEVITHEVTHIILHSFVGKARIPRWLDEGFAMYQSREWRIGNSWIVGRAALSNSLHDLGDLEVAFPRSEDEANLAYTESFLAVAYIIQQFGKQALIKLLQEVESSGDMEQAMRKTMGIGYERFKRDWMEYTKSRFSITSFIFSPGIVWSTIIVLFVIVFITKHQRNRRRLLTMDRNDFSFYEDDDVWSSTDEHWE
;
A
#
# COMPACT_ATOMS: atom_id res chain seq x y z
N MET A 1 -72.88 -62.96 -24.72
CA MET A 1 -72.65 -61.66 -25.38
C MET A 1 -72.00 -60.72 -24.38
N MET A 2 -70.68 -60.52 -24.52
CA MET A 2 -70.03 -59.23 -24.83
C MET A 2 -70.04 -58.27 -23.64
N LEU A 3 -68.92 -58.22 -22.91
CA LEU A 3 -67.84 -57.23 -23.09
C LEU A 3 -68.32 -55.81 -22.78
N LEU A 4 -67.74 -55.18 -21.75
CA LEU A 4 -67.07 -53.90 -21.90
C LEU A 4 -66.21 -53.60 -20.66
N SER A 5 -64.92 -53.51 -20.97
CA SER A 5 -63.74 -53.31 -20.16
C SER A 5 -63.67 -51.99 -19.40
N ASN A 6 -63.24 -52.08 -18.14
CA ASN A 6 -62.39 -51.12 -17.44
C ASN A 6 -61.33 -50.52 -18.36
N ARG A 7 -61.23 -49.19 -18.51
CA ARG A 7 -59.97 -48.43 -18.71
C ARG A 7 -60.17 -46.92 -18.47
N TRP A 8 -60.16 -46.46 -17.23
CA TRP A 8 -59.80 -45.06 -16.96
C TRP A 8 -58.28 -44.96 -16.84
N LYS A 9 -57.66 -44.30 -17.81
CA LYS A 9 -56.22 -44.08 -17.91
C LYS A 9 -55.82 -43.07 -16.83
N SER A 10 -55.18 -43.54 -15.76
CA SER A 10 -54.40 -42.66 -14.89
C SER A 10 -53.12 -42.27 -15.63
N LEU A 11 -53.10 -41.08 -16.24
CA LEU A 11 -51.90 -40.46 -16.75
C LEU A 11 -51.08 -39.97 -15.54
N ILE A 12 -50.22 -40.84 -15.03
CA ILE A 12 -49.15 -40.44 -14.12
C ILE A 12 -48.16 -39.65 -14.98
N SER A 13 -48.24 -38.33 -14.94
CA SER A 13 -47.16 -37.47 -15.41
C SER A 13 -45.94 -37.77 -14.55
N PHE A 14 -45.02 -38.57 -15.09
CA PHE A 14 -43.65 -38.63 -14.59
C PHE A 14 -43.00 -37.29 -14.92
N VAL A 15 -43.14 -36.31 -14.01
CA VAL A 15 -42.20 -35.20 -13.95
C VAL A 15 -40.89 -35.82 -13.51
N VAL A 16 -40.03 -36.14 -14.47
CA VAL A 16 -38.63 -36.43 -14.20
C VAL A 16 -38.04 -35.10 -13.72
N LEU A 17 -38.04 -34.92 -12.40
CA LEU A 17 -37.17 -33.99 -11.70
C LEU A 17 -35.75 -34.47 -12.00
N ILE A 18 -35.19 -34.01 -13.11
CA ILE A 18 -33.75 -34.02 -13.31
C ILE A 18 -33.24 -33.16 -12.16
N PRO A 19 -32.49 -33.70 -11.19
CA PRO A 19 -31.84 -32.85 -10.23
C PRO A 19 -30.94 -31.94 -11.06
N ILE A 20 -31.27 -30.66 -11.12
CA ILE A 20 -30.31 -29.64 -11.51
C ILE A 20 -29.30 -29.68 -10.37
N VAL A 21 -28.32 -30.58 -10.50
CA VAL A 21 -27.11 -30.52 -9.71
C VAL A 21 -26.56 -29.15 -10.10
N PRO A 22 -26.50 -28.17 -9.18
CA PRO A 22 -25.80 -26.93 -9.49
C PRO A 22 -24.43 -27.37 -9.98
N LEU A 23 -24.04 -26.90 -11.17
CA LEU A 23 -22.74 -27.19 -11.75
C LEU A 23 -21.71 -26.69 -10.74
N LEU A 24 -21.32 -27.57 -9.80
CA LEU A 24 -20.24 -27.35 -8.87
C LEU A 24 -19.05 -27.11 -9.79
N ALA A 25 -18.59 -25.86 -9.85
CA ALA A 25 -17.40 -25.52 -10.61
C ALA A 25 -16.33 -26.52 -10.19
N ILE A 26 -15.96 -27.42 -11.10
CA ILE A 26 -14.97 -28.44 -10.81
C ILE A 26 -13.69 -27.66 -10.54
N ALA A 27 -13.23 -27.67 -9.29
CA ALA A 27 -11.99 -27.02 -8.90
C ALA A 27 -10.86 -27.72 -9.66
N SER A 28 -10.20 -26.98 -10.53
CA SER A 28 -8.99 -27.38 -11.23
C SER A 28 -7.78 -27.12 -10.34
N THR A 29 -6.72 -27.91 -10.52
CA THR A 29 -5.47 -27.75 -9.77
C THR A 29 -4.31 -27.58 -10.72
N LEU A 30 -3.42 -26.64 -10.40
CA LEU A 30 -2.16 -26.42 -11.09
C LEU A 30 -1.03 -26.54 -10.05
N SER A 31 0.10 -27.15 -10.41
CA SER A 31 1.23 -27.29 -9.49
C SER A 31 2.53 -26.84 -10.14
N SER A 32 3.38 -26.24 -9.33
CA SER A 32 4.75 -25.83 -9.64
C SER A 32 5.70 -26.44 -8.58
N PRO A 33 7.02 -26.21 -8.64
CA PRO A 33 7.95 -26.77 -7.65
C PRO A 33 7.57 -26.50 -6.19
N HIS A 34 7.17 -25.27 -5.85
CA HIS A 34 6.90 -24.85 -4.48
C HIS A 34 5.41 -24.64 -4.17
N PHE A 35 4.53 -24.67 -5.16
CA PHE A 35 3.11 -24.37 -4.96
C PHE A 35 2.14 -25.41 -5.53
N VAL A 36 0.94 -25.44 -4.95
CA VAL A 36 -0.25 -26.12 -5.49
C VAL A 36 -1.40 -25.11 -5.43
N LEU A 37 -1.98 -24.76 -6.58
CA LEU A 37 -3.05 -23.78 -6.71
C LEU A 37 -4.37 -24.45 -7.14
N GLU A 38 -5.39 -24.29 -6.31
CA GLU A 38 -6.77 -24.68 -6.58
C GLU A 38 -7.55 -23.46 -7.13
N PHE A 39 -8.29 -23.63 -8.22
CA PHE A 39 -8.99 -22.54 -8.92
C PHE A 39 -10.16 -23.05 -9.77
N GLU A 40 -11.08 -22.17 -10.17
CA GLU A 40 -12.15 -22.51 -11.13
C GLU A 40 -11.65 -22.49 -12.58
N GLN A 41 -12.10 -23.43 -13.43
CA GLN A 41 -11.62 -23.55 -14.82
C GLN A 41 -11.67 -22.23 -15.63
N ALA A 42 -12.62 -21.34 -15.33
CA ALA A 42 -12.75 -20.02 -15.96
C ALA A 42 -11.56 -19.08 -15.70
N ASP A 43 -10.75 -19.36 -14.67
CA ASP A 43 -9.60 -18.57 -14.24
C ASP A 43 -8.25 -19.25 -14.58
N ALA A 44 -8.21 -20.27 -15.44
CA ALA A 44 -6.99 -21.02 -15.77
C ALA A 44 -5.80 -20.14 -16.20
N SER A 45 -6.03 -19.17 -17.09
CA SER A 45 -4.96 -18.27 -17.55
C SER A 45 -4.48 -17.30 -16.46
N LEU A 46 -5.32 -16.99 -15.48
CA LEU A 46 -4.94 -16.22 -14.31
C LEU A 46 -4.16 -17.09 -13.31
N ALA A 47 -4.61 -18.32 -13.08
CA ALA A 47 -3.96 -19.29 -12.21
C ALA A 47 -2.51 -19.56 -12.63
N SER A 48 -2.25 -19.74 -13.94
CA SER A 48 -0.88 -19.90 -14.46
C SER A 48 0.01 -18.70 -14.12
N ARG A 49 -0.49 -17.48 -14.31
CA ARG A 49 0.27 -16.25 -14.00
C ARG A 49 0.52 -16.10 -12.49
N ILE A 50 -0.48 -16.44 -11.67
CA ILE A 50 -0.34 -16.43 -10.21
C ILE A 50 0.78 -17.38 -9.78
N LEU A 51 0.85 -18.60 -10.33
CA LEU A 51 1.93 -19.52 -10.02
C LEU A 51 3.31 -18.97 -10.44
N ASP A 52 3.42 -18.40 -11.63
CA ASP A 52 4.67 -17.79 -12.10
C ASP A 52 5.16 -16.67 -11.17
N TYR A 53 4.24 -15.81 -10.70
CA TYR A 53 4.56 -14.78 -9.72
C TYR A 53 4.95 -15.39 -8.37
N SER A 54 4.22 -16.40 -7.92
CA SER A 54 4.45 -17.06 -6.63
C SER A 54 5.84 -17.71 -6.57
N GLU A 55 6.28 -18.37 -7.64
CA GLU A 55 7.62 -18.96 -7.72
C GLU A 55 8.73 -17.90 -7.65
N ARG A 56 8.59 -16.78 -8.37
CA ARG A 56 9.55 -15.67 -8.29
C ARG A 56 9.59 -15.04 -6.90
N SER A 57 8.43 -14.86 -6.27
CA SER A 57 8.33 -14.36 -4.90
C SER A 57 9.00 -15.33 -3.92
N PHE A 58 8.80 -16.64 -4.10
CA PHE A 58 9.43 -17.67 -3.27
C PHE A 58 10.95 -17.63 -3.37
N GLU A 59 11.50 -17.57 -4.58
CA GLU A 59 12.95 -17.46 -4.80
C GLU A 59 13.52 -16.18 -4.16
N GLN A 60 12.86 -15.04 -4.38
CA GLN A 60 13.28 -13.75 -3.82
C GLN A 60 13.34 -13.79 -2.29
N VAL A 61 12.26 -14.22 -1.65
CA VAL A 61 12.13 -14.19 -0.19
C VAL A 61 13.02 -15.25 0.45
N SER A 62 13.03 -16.47 -0.09
CA SER A 62 13.86 -17.56 0.44
C SER A 62 15.34 -17.25 0.31
N GLY A 63 15.76 -16.69 -0.83
CA GLY A 63 17.15 -16.29 -1.05
C GLY A 63 17.61 -15.18 -0.10
N GLN A 64 16.72 -14.27 0.27
CA GLN A 64 17.01 -13.21 1.24
C GLN A 64 17.11 -13.72 2.68
N LEU A 65 16.23 -14.64 3.09
CA LEU A 65 16.24 -15.24 4.42
C LEU A 65 17.31 -16.35 4.57
N GLY A 66 17.78 -16.91 3.46
CA GLY A 66 18.60 -18.12 3.46
C GLY A 66 17.81 -19.35 3.93
N HIS A 67 16.49 -19.34 3.77
CA HIS A 67 15.56 -20.37 4.26
C HIS A 67 14.47 -20.63 3.23
N ALA A 68 14.22 -21.90 2.93
CA ALA A 68 13.19 -22.33 2.00
C ALA A 68 12.32 -23.42 2.66
N PRO A 69 11.00 -23.20 2.77
CA PRO A 69 10.07 -24.23 3.22
C PRO A 69 10.15 -25.48 2.33
N THR A 70 10.14 -26.66 2.93
CA THR A 70 10.21 -27.93 2.19
C THR A 70 8.85 -28.42 1.69
N LYS A 71 7.77 -28.00 2.34
CA LYS A 71 6.39 -28.35 1.96
C LYS A 71 5.87 -27.35 0.93
N LYS A 72 5.24 -27.86 -0.13
CA LYS A 72 4.56 -27.00 -1.11
C LYS A 72 3.48 -26.16 -0.42
N ILE A 73 3.47 -24.88 -0.73
CA ILE A 73 2.50 -23.90 -0.24
C ILE A 73 1.21 -24.09 -1.04
N ARG A 74 0.09 -24.29 -0.33
CA ARG A 74 -1.23 -24.40 -0.95
C ARG A 74 -1.77 -23.01 -1.22
N MET A 75 -2.41 -22.85 -2.37
CA MET A 75 -3.06 -21.62 -2.77
C MET A 75 -4.48 -21.92 -3.24
N VAL A 76 -5.42 -21.05 -2.92
CA VAL A 76 -6.80 -21.15 -3.41
C VAL A 76 -7.22 -19.81 -4.01
N LEU A 77 -7.58 -19.82 -5.30
CA LEU A 77 -8.15 -18.65 -5.99
C LEU A 77 -9.67 -18.69 -5.89
N CYS A 78 -10.24 -17.77 -5.12
CA CYS A 78 -11.67 -17.62 -4.93
C CYS A 78 -12.27 -16.77 -6.05
N SER A 79 -13.23 -17.33 -6.79
CA SER A 79 -13.96 -16.61 -7.84
C SER A 79 -15.29 -16.03 -7.37
N SER A 80 -15.71 -16.30 -6.13
CA SER A 80 -16.88 -15.69 -5.47
C SER A 80 -16.57 -15.15 -4.06
N ALA A 81 -17.31 -14.11 -3.64
CA ALA A 81 -17.18 -13.53 -2.31
C ALA A 81 -17.67 -14.50 -1.22
N GLU A 82 -18.65 -15.35 -1.53
CA GLU A 82 -19.20 -16.38 -0.66
C GLU A 82 -18.14 -17.43 -0.34
N THR A 83 -17.42 -17.94 -1.35
CA THR A 83 -16.34 -18.91 -1.17
C THR A 83 -15.21 -18.32 -0.35
N PHE A 84 -14.83 -17.07 -0.63
CA PHE A 84 -13.82 -16.36 0.16
C PHE A 84 -14.26 -16.20 1.63
N ASN A 85 -15.46 -15.70 1.88
CA ASN A 85 -15.99 -15.48 3.23
C ASN A 85 -16.16 -16.80 4.01
N GLY A 86 -16.56 -17.87 3.33
CA GLY A 86 -16.69 -19.21 3.91
C GLY A 86 -15.35 -19.76 4.39
N MET A 87 -14.31 -19.70 3.54
CA MET A 87 -12.96 -20.18 3.91
C MET A 87 -12.31 -19.32 4.99
N THR A 88 -12.54 -18.01 4.94
CA THR A 88 -11.97 -17.04 5.88
C THR A 88 -12.80 -16.90 7.17
N LYS A 89 -13.94 -17.61 7.28
CA LYS A 89 -14.88 -17.57 8.42
C LYS A 89 -15.32 -16.15 8.80
N GLY A 90 -15.34 -15.22 7.84
CA GLY A 90 -15.68 -13.81 8.04
C GLY A 90 -14.77 -13.04 9.00
N LYS A 91 -13.59 -13.58 9.35
CA LYS A 91 -12.67 -12.95 10.31
C LYS A 91 -11.77 -11.88 9.72
N PHE A 92 -11.81 -11.70 8.41
CA PHE A 92 -10.81 -10.93 7.67
C PHE A 92 -11.42 -9.69 7.01
N PRO A 93 -10.65 -8.61 6.90
CA PRO A 93 -11.17 -7.38 6.33
C PRO A 93 -11.63 -7.57 4.89
N GLU A 94 -12.77 -6.96 4.53
CA GLU A 94 -13.34 -7.06 3.18
C GLU A 94 -12.38 -6.49 2.11
N TRP A 95 -11.58 -5.49 2.48
CA TRP A 95 -10.64 -4.81 1.61
C TRP A 95 -9.37 -5.62 1.27
N SER A 96 -9.09 -6.72 1.98
CA SER A 96 -7.92 -7.56 1.73
C SER A 96 -8.07 -8.34 0.43
N ALA A 97 -7.06 -8.29 -0.45
CA ALA A 97 -7.05 -8.99 -1.73
C ALA A 97 -6.62 -10.46 -1.60
N ALA A 98 -5.86 -10.76 -0.55
CA ALA A 98 -5.34 -12.07 -0.24
C ALA A 98 -5.19 -12.24 1.27
N PHE A 99 -4.94 -13.47 1.70
CA PHE A 99 -4.63 -13.77 3.10
C PHE A 99 -3.82 -15.07 3.23
N ALA A 100 -2.71 -15.02 3.96
CA ALA A 100 -1.91 -16.17 4.34
C ALA A 100 -2.33 -16.74 5.71
N ILE A 101 -2.45 -18.07 5.79
CA ILE A 101 -2.61 -18.84 7.03
C ILE A 101 -1.33 -19.70 7.19
N PRO A 102 -0.27 -19.16 7.83
CA PRO A 102 1.01 -19.86 7.90
C PRO A 102 0.95 -21.22 8.61
N SER A 103 0.10 -21.34 9.64
CA SER A 103 -0.11 -22.62 10.35
C SER A 103 -0.66 -23.74 9.48
N GLU A 104 -1.31 -23.40 8.36
CA GLU A 104 -1.89 -24.35 7.40
C GLU A 104 -1.09 -24.42 6.09
N ASN A 105 0.00 -23.65 5.98
CA ASN A 105 0.77 -23.47 4.74
C ASN A 105 -0.11 -23.09 3.54
N LEU A 106 -1.09 -22.19 3.78
CA LEU A 106 -2.18 -21.89 2.86
C LEU A 106 -2.25 -20.39 2.56
N ILE A 107 -2.42 -20.02 1.30
CA ILE A 107 -2.72 -18.66 0.83
C ILE A 107 -4.07 -18.66 0.14
N ILE A 108 -4.94 -17.73 0.50
CA ILE A 108 -6.26 -17.56 -0.11
C ILE A 108 -6.24 -16.24 -0.90
N LEU A 109 -6.54 -16.30 -2.20
CA LEU A 109 -6.54 -15.17 -3.12
C LEU A 109 -7.95 -14.86 -3.58
N LYS A 110 -8.32 -13.58 -3.68
CA LYS A 110 -9.52 -13.16 -4.43
C LYS A 110 -9.18 -13.03 -5.91
N SER A 111 -10.06 -13.53 -6.77
CA SER A 111 -10.03 -13.22 -8.19
C SER A 111 -10.14 -11.71 -8.39
N PRO A 112 -9.41 -11.10 -9.36
CA PRO A 112 -9.49 -9.67 -9.64
C PRO A 112 -10.92 -9.16 -9.85
N ARG A 113 -11.82 -10.03 -10.34
CA ARG A 113 -13.24 -9.72 -10.55
C ARG A 113 -14.00 -9.40 -9.26
N LEU A 114 -13.50 -9.84 -8.10
CA LEU A 114 -14.07 -9.57 -6.78
C LEU A 114 -13.50 -8.30 -6.13
N LEU A 115 -12.46 -7.71 -6.71
CA LEU A 115 -11.78 -6.57 -6.14
C LEU A 115 -12.39 -5.27 -6.66
N LYS A 116 -12.68 -4.34 -5.75
CA LYS A 116 -13.21 -3.00 -6.08
C LYS A 116 -12.18 -2.11 -6.78
N ARG A 117 -10.91 -2.51 -6.82
CA ARG A 117 -9.77 -1.75 -7.36
C ARG A 117 -8.77 -2.67 -8.03
N ASN A 118 -8.03 -2.14 -9.00
CA ASN A 118 -6.88 -2.85 -9.57
C ASN A 118 -5.79 -2.98 -8.52
N VAL A 119 -5.37 -4.22 -8.24
CA VAL A 119 -4.27 -4.53 -7.33
C VAL A 119 -3.08 -5.06 -8.13
N ASN A 120 -1.87 -4.79 -7.64
CA ASN A 120 -0.67 -5.41 -8.18
C ASN A 120 -0.53 -6.81 -7.57
N PHE A 121 -0.97 -7.84 -8.31
CA PHE A 121 -0.91 -9.23 -7.83
C PHE A 121 0.51 -9.68 -7.47
N THR A 122 1.54 -9.17 -8.14
CA THR A 122 2.93 -9.49 -7.79
C THR A 122 3.27 -9.05 -6.37
N GLU A 123 2.82 -7.86 -5.97
CA GLU A 123 3.08 -7.34 -4.62
C GLU A 123 2.28 -8.12 -3.59
N VAL A 124 0.97 -8.27 -3.82
CA VAL A 124 0.08 -9.03 -2.93
C VAL A 124 0.59 -10.47 -2.73
N ILE A 125 0.94 -11.17 -3.80
CA ILE A 125 1.48 -12.53 -3.70
C ILE A 125 2.82 -12.53 -2.97
N THR A 126 3.70 -11.57 -3.22
CA THR A 126 4.99 -11.47 -2.51
C THR A 126 4.78 -11.24 -1.02
N HIS A 127 3.81 -10.40 -0.64
CA HIS A 127 3.43 -10.16 0.75
C HIS A 127 2.97 -11.45 1.43
N GLU A 128 1.99 -12.15 0.84
CA GLU A 128 1.46 -13.39 1.43
C GLU A 128 2.49 -14.53 1.48
N VAL A 129 3.29 -14.70 0.41
CA VAL A 129 4.38 -15.68 0.39
C VAL A 129 5.42 -15.36 1.46
N THR A 130 5.66 -14.07 1.73
CA THR A 130 6.57 -13.64 2.79
C THR A 130 6.10 -14.10 4.16
N HIS A 131 4.80 -14.00 4.48
CA HIS A 131 4.28 -14.53 5.75
C HIS A 131 4.52 -16.03 5.89
N ILE A 132 4.24 -16.82 4.85
CA ILE A 132 4.44 -18.28 4.89
C ILE A 132 5.91 -18.62 5.15
N ILE A 133 6.83 -18.01 4.41
CA ILE A 133 8.27 -18.30 4.54
C ILE A 133 8.80 -17.77 5.88
N LEU A 134 8.40 -16.58 6.31
CA LEU A 134 8.83 -15.97 7.56
C LEU A 134 8.40 -16.83 8.76
N HIS A 135 7.15 -17.26 8.83
CA HIS A 135 6.66 -18.13 9.90
C HIS A 135 7.29 -19.53 9.84
N SER A 136 7.62 -20.03 8.65
CA SER A 136 8.43 -21.25 8.54
C SER A 136 9.86 -21.05 9.04
N PHE A 137 10.41 -19.84 8.95
CA PHE A 137 11.76 -19.49 9.40
C PHE A 137 11.81 -19.31 10.92
N VAL A 138 10.87 -18.58 11.51
CA VAL A 138 10.84 -18.31 12.96
C VAL A 138 10.18 -19.44 13.78
N GLY A 139 9.61 -20.44 13.11
CA GLY A 139 9.06 -21.62 13.75
C GLY A 139 7.92 -21.30 14.72
N LYS A 140 8.14 -21.61 16.01
CA LYS A 140 7.14 -21.37 17.08
C LYS A 140 7.36 -20.05 17.83
N ALA A 141 8.41 -19.31 17.50
CA ALA A 141 8.69 -18.05 18.16
C ALA A 141 7.59 -17.04 17.87
N ARG A 142 7.26 -16.23 18.88
CA ARG A 142 6.29 -15.16 18.72
C ARG A 142 7.00 -13.95 18.11
N ILE A 143 6.69 -13.64 16.86
CA ILE A 143 7.13 -12.40 16.21
C ILE A 143 6.15 -11.26 16.48
N PRO A 144 6.62 -10.05 16.80
CA PRO A 144 5.75 -8.88 16.87
C PRO A 144 5.04 -8.65 15.54
N ARG A 145 3.75 -8.33 15.59
CA ARG A 145 2.95 -8.18 14.37
C ARG A 145 3.44 -7.05 13.47
N TRP A 146 3.94 -5.95 14.02
CA TRP A 146 4.58 -4.89 13.23
C TRP A 146 5.81 -5.39 12.45
N LEU A 147 6.55 -6.37 12.98
CA LEU A 147 7.72 -6.92 12.32
C LEU A 147 7.31 -7.89 11.20
N ASP A 148 6.30 -8.72 11.45
CA ASP A 148 5.71 -9.63 10.46
C ASP A 148 5.19 -8.85 9.24
N GLU A 149 4.30 -7.90 9.50
CA GLU A 149 3.67 -7.07 8.45
C GLU A 149 4.68 -6.13 7.80
N GLY A 150 5.57 -5.51 8.57
CA GLY A 150 6.62 -4.63 8.05
C GLY A 150 7.61 -5.35 7.15
N PHE A 151 7.96 -6.60 7.48
CA PHE A 151 8.85 -7.41 6.66
C PHE A 151 8.17 -7.82 5.35
N ALA A 152 6.90 -8.24 5.40
CA ALA A 152 6.11 -8.54 4.23
C ALA A 152 5.99 -7.33 3.29
N MET A 153 5.64 -6.15 3.82
CA MET A 153 5.60 -4.88 3.08
C MET A 153 6.95 -4.51 2.46
N TYR A 154 8.05 -4.77 3.16
CA TYR A 154 9.40 -4.52 2.66
C TYR A 154 9.73 -5.43 1.48
N GLN A 155 9.40 -6.73 1.57
CA GLN A 155 9.65 -7.70 0.51
C GLN A 155 8.78 -7.46 -0.73
N SER A 156 7.52 -7.08 -0.54
CA SER A 156 6.59 -6.77 -1.62
C SER A 156 6.81 -5.38 -2.23
N ARG A 157 7.66 -4.54 -1.62
CA ARG A 157 7.92 -3.15 -2.05
C ARG A 157 6.63 -2.30 -2.09
N GLU A 158 5.76 -2.51 -1.10
CA GLU A 158 4.49 -1.81 -0.95
C GLU A 158 4.65 -0.39 -0.37
N TRP A 159 5.51 0.41 -1.00
CA TRP A 159 5.63 1.83 -0.70
C TRP A 159 5.07 2.66 -1.84
N ARG A 160 4.11 3.55 -1.55
CA ARG A 160 3.53 4.52 -2.49
C ARG A 160 3.73 5.94 -1.96
N ILE A 161 3.58 6.90 -2.87
CA ILE A 161 3.59 8.34 -2.52
C ILE A 161 2.52 8.64 -1.45
N GLY A 162 1.36 7.97 -1.50
CA GLY A 162 0.29 8.10 -0.50
C GLY A 162 0.72 7.73 0.93
N ASN A 163 1.62 6.75 1.09
CA ASN A 163 2.13 6.34 2.40
C ASN A 163 2.88 7.48 3.10
N SER A 164 3.72 8.23 2.36
CA SER A 164 4.40 9.41 2.89
C SER A 164 3.43 10.47 3.40
N TRP A 165 2.30 10.67 2.71
CA TRP A 165 1.26 11.63 3.13
C TRP A 165 0.51 11.17 4.38
N ILE A 166 0.18 9.87 4.47
CA ILE A 166 -0.52 9.30 5.62
C ILE A 166 0.34 9.42 6.88
N VAL A 167 1.61 9.00 6.82
CA VAL A 167 2.55 9.13 7.95
C VAL A 167 2.88 10.58 8.26
N GLY A 168 3.05 11.43 7.24
CA GLY A 168 3.25 12.86 7.43
C GLY A 168 2.11 13.50 8.21
N ARG A 169 0.86 13.24 7.84
CA ARG A 169 -0.32 13.72 8.60
C ARG A 169 -0.30 13.19 10.04
N ALA A 170 -0.08 11.89 10.23
CA ALA A 170 -0.07 11.28 11.55
C ALA A 170 1.05 11.82 12.46
N ALA A 171 2.24 12.08 11.90
CA ALA A 171 3.36 12.68 12.61
C ALA A 171 3.03 14.11 13.09
N LEU A 172 2.29 14.88 12.29
CA LEU A 172 1.89 16.26 12.61
C LEU A 172 0.78 16.32 13.66
N SER A 173 -0.20 15.44 13.58
CA SER A 173 -1.29 15.34 14.55
C SER A 173 -0.91 14.57 15.81
N ASN A 174 0.35 14.12 15.92
CA ASN A 174 0.84 13.26 17.00
C ASN A 174 -0.04 12.00 17.20
N SER A 175 -0.47 11.41 16.08
CA SER A 175 -1.34 10.22 16.03
C SER A 175 -0.65 9.01 15.41
N LEU A 176 0.69 8.96 15.50
CA LEU A 176 1.44 7.75 15.19
C LEU A 176 1.21 6.70 16.29
N HIS A 177 1.10 5.43 15.92
CA HIS A 177 0.92 4.34 16.89
C HIS A 177 2.24 4.01 17.59
N ASP A 178 2.17 3.63 18.87
CA ASP A 178 3.31 2.99 19.51
C ASP A 178 3.51 1.59 18.90
N LEU A 179 4.76 1.17 18.67
CA LEU A 179 5.01 -0.18 18.14
C LEU A 179 4.54 -1.29 19.09
N GLY A 180 4.46 -1.02 20.39
CA GLY A 180 3.87 -1.94 21.37
C GLY A 180 2.37 -2.14 21.15
N ASP A 181 1.64 -1.13 20.68
CA ASP A 181 0.22 -1.28 20.33
C ASP A 181 0.08 -2.16 19.08
N LEU A 182 0.94 -1.90 18.07
CA LEU A 182 0.98 -2.66 16.82
C LEU A 182 1.53 -4.09 16.99
N GLU A 183 2.19 -4.40 18.10
CA GLU A 183 2.62 -5.76 18.43
C GLU A 183 1.43 -6.67 18.78
N VAL A 184 0.38 -6.11 19.38
CA VAL A 184 -0.79 -6.87 19.85
C VAL A 184 -1.85 -7.00 18.76
N ALA A 185 -2.25 -5.89 18.14
CA ALA A 185 -3.32 -5.89 17.15
C ALA A 185 -3.21 -4.70 16.20
N PHE A 186 -3.66 -4.92 14.96
CA PHE A 186 -3.84 -3.84 14.00
C PHE A 186 -5.29 -3.33 14.06
N PRO A 187 -5.51 -2.05 13.73
CA PRO A 187 -6.84 -1.48 13.59
C PRO A 187 -7.70 -2.23 12.58
N ARG A 188 -9.03 -2.16 12.76
CA ARG A 188 -10.00 -2.79 11.83
C ARG A 188 -10.39 -1.88 10.67
N SER A 189 -10.34 -0.56 10.89
CA SER A 189 -10.66 0.40 9.84
C SER A 189 -9.57 0.37 8.77
N GLU A 190 -9.95 0.50 7.50
CA GLU A 190 -8.99 0.42 6.38
C GLU A 190 -7.93 1.53 6.47
N ASP A 191 -8.34 2.76 6.82
CA ASP A 191 -7.44 3.90 6.90
C ASP A 191 -6.42 3.79 8.05
N GLU A 192 -6.85 3.36 9.24
CA GLU A 192 -5.93 3.17 10.36
C GLU A 192 -5.04 1.93 10.15
N ALA A 193 -5.57 0.87 9.53
CA ALA A 193 -4.77 -0.28 9.15
C ALA A 193 -3.68 0.11 8.14
N ASN A 194 -4.01 0.93 7.13
CA ASN A 194 -3.04 1.45 6.17
C ASN A 194 -1.92 2.26 6.85
N LEU A 195 -2.25 3.06 7.88
CA LEU A 195 -1.23 3.73 8.69
C LEU A 195 -0.36 2.73 9.44
N ALA A 196 -0.95 1.73 10.11
CA ALA A 196 -0.22 0.69 10.85
C ALA A 196 0.72 -0.13 9.96
N TYR A 197 0.29 -0.51 8.75
CA TYR A 197 1.16 -1.15 7.75
C TYR A 197 2.32 -0.25 7.35
N THR A 198 2.05 1.04 7.16
CA THR A 198 3.08 2.00 6.77
C THR A 198 4.11 2.21 7.89
N GLU A 199 3.67 2.32 9.13
CA GLU A 199 4.54 2.44 10.31
C GLU A 199 5.40 1.19 10.50
N SER A 200 4.80 0.01 10.32
CA SER A 200 5.48 -1.28 10.36
C SER A 200 6.57 -1.39 9.30
N PHE A 201 6.28 -1.00 8.05
CA PHE A 201 7.28 -0.90 6.99
C PHE A 201 8.40 0.06 7.37
N LEU A 202 8.08 1.24 7.92
CA LEU A 202 9.08 2.24 8.32
C LEU A 202 9.97 1.73 9.46
N ALA A 203 9.44 0.94 10.39
CA ALA A 203 10.23 0.30 11.45
C ALA A 203 11.26 -0.68 10.87
N VAL A 204 10.85 -1.53 9.93
CA VAL A 204 11.78 -2.44 9.23
C VAL A 204 12.78 -1.66 8.39
N ALA A 205 12.34 -0.64 7.66
CA ALA A 205 13.22 0.22 6.88
C ALA A 205 14.25 0.95 7.76
N TYR A 206 13.84 1.40 8.96
CA TYR A 206 14.74 2.01 9.94
C TYR A 206 15.79 1.01 10.44
N ILE A 207 15.42 -0.24 10.74
CA ILE A 207 16.38 -1.30 11.08
C ILE A 207 17.42 -1.45 9.97
N ILE A 208 16.97 -1.57 8.73
CA ILE A 208 17.84 -1.78 7.57
C ILE A 208 18.75 -0.57 7.35
N GLN A 209 18.24 0.64 7.55
CA GLN A 209 19.00 1.87 7.34
C GLN A 209 20.08 2.08 8.42
N GLN A 210 19.78 1.78 9.69
CA GLN A 210 20.69 2.03 10.81
C GLN A 210 21.66 0.87 11.06
N PHE A 211 21.19 -0.37 10.91
CA PHE A 211 21.94 -1.58 11.28
C PHE A 211 22.26 -2.48 10.10
N GLY A 212 21.68 -2.22 8.93
CA GLY A 212 21.90 -3.00 7.71
C GLY A 212 20.97 -4.20 7.59
N LYS A 213 20.82 -4.70 6.36
CA LYS A 213 19.97 -5.85 6.03
C LYS A 213 20.36 -7.12 6.80
N GLN A 214 21.66 -7.35 6.99
CA GLN A 214 22.15 -8.52 7.73
C GLN A 214 21.76 -8.50 9.22
N ALA A 215 21.65 -7.31 9.84
CA ALA A 215 21.19 -7.19 11.22
C ALA A 215 19.72 -7.60 11.35
N LEU A 216 18.88 -7.26 10.37
CA LEU A 216 17.47 -7.71 10.35
C LEU A 216 17.36 -9.24 10.27
N ILE A 217 18.15 -9.89 9.42
CA ILE A 217 18.13 -11.36 9.32
C ILE A 217 18.61 -11.99 10.63
N LYS A 218 19.70 -11.49 11.22
CA LYS A 218 20.18 -11.95 12.53
C LYS A 218 19.15 -11.71 13.63
N LEU A 219 18.43 -10.59 13.60
CA LEU A 219 17.35 -10.32 14.54
C LEU A 219 16.29 -11.41 14.47
N LEU A 220 15.83 -11.77 13.27
CA LEU A 220 14.84 -12.83 13.08
C LEU A 220 15.36 -14.20 13.57
N GLN A 221 16.65 -14.51 13.37
CA GLN A 221 17.29 -15.72 13.91
C GLN A 221 17.36 -15.73 15.45
N GLU A 222 17.69 -14.59 16.04
CA GLU A 222 17.73 -14.46 17.50
C GLU A 222 16.32 -14.51 18.10
N VAL A 223 15.31 -13.97 17.42
CA VAL A 223 13.90 -14.11 17.84
C VAL A 223 13.45 -15.57 17.75
N GLU A 224 13.83 -16.30 16.69
CA GLU A 224 13.55 -17.74 16.57
C GLU A 224 14.11 -18.54 17.75
N SER A 225 15.37 -18.27 18.10
CA SER A 225 16.08 -19.03 19.14
C SER A 225 15.75 -18.63 20.58
N SER A 226 15.52 -17.34 20.84
CA SER A 226 15.25 -16.82 22.19
C SER A 226 13.76 -16.65 22.52
N GLY A 227 12.93 -16.40 21.51
CA GLY A 227 11.55 -15.96 21.69
C GLY A 227 11.39 -14.59 22.36
N ASP A 228 12.47 -13.81 22.52
CA ASP A 228 12.48 -12.55 23.25
C ASP A 228 13.07 -11.41 22.39
N MET A 229 12.21 -10.45 22.03
CA MET A 229 12.58 -9.30 21.20
C MET A 229 13.61 -8.38 21.87
N GLU A 230 13.51 -8.18 23.19
CA GLU A 230 14.43 -7.35 23.96
C GLU A 230 15.84 -7.96 23.93
N GLN A 231 15.93 -9.26 24.17
CA GLN A 231 17.21 -9.98 24.11
C GLN A 231 17.77 -9.99 22.69
N ALA A 232 16.94 -10.29 21.69
CA ALA A 232 17.34 -10.35 20.29
C ALA A 232 17.90 -9.01 19.79
N MET A 233 17.24 -7.90 20.09
CA MET A 233 17.73 -6.56 19.71
C MET A 233 19.04 -6.20 20.42
N ARG A 234 19.18 -6.49 21.72
CA ARG A 234 20.44 -6.21 22.43
C ARG A 234 21.62 -6.95 21.83
N LYS A 235 21.42 -8.22 21.46
CA LYS A 235 22.47 -9.07 20.90
C LYS A 235 22.84 -8.69 19.47
N THR A 236 21.88 -8.25 18.66
CA THR A 236 22.09 -7.98 17.23
C THR A 236 22.39 -6.53 16.90
N MET A 237 21.78 -5.59 17.62
CA MET A 237 21.84 -4.15 17.35
C MET A 237 22.52 -3.36 18.49
N GLY A 238 22.79 -3.99 19.64
CA GLY A 238 23.38 -3.32 20.80
C GLY A 238 22.44 -2.38 21.55
N ILE A 239 21.16 -2.35 21.20
CA ILE A 239 20.12 -1.53 21.84
C ILE A 239 18.96 -2.40 22.32
N GLY A 240 18.31 -1.98 23.42
CA GLY A 240 17.06 -2.62 23.89
C GLY A 240 15.86 -2.20 23.04
N TYR A 241 14.78 -2.96 23.12
CA TYR A 241 13.55 -2.78 22.36
C TYR A 241 12.84 -1.47 22.71
N GLU A 242 12.78 -1.09 23.99
CA GLU A 242 12.21 0.21 24.39
C GLU A 242 13.00 1.41 23.83
N ARG A 243 14.33 1.27 23.75
CA ARG A 243 15.17 2.28 23.10
C ARG A 243 14.89 2.31 21.60
N PHE A 244 14.83 1.15 20.95
CA PHE A 244 14.50 1.07 19.53
C PHE A 244 13.17 1.76 19.20
N LYS A 245 12.09 1.47 19.95
CA LYS A 245 10.77 2.07 19.71
C LYS A 245 10.81 3.60 19.77
N ARG A 246 11.49 4.15 20.79
CA ARG A 246 11.65 5.60 20.94
C ARG A 246 12.49 6.20 19.80
N ASP A 247 13.65 5.60 19.51
CA ASP A 247 14.58 6.12 18.51
C ASP A 247 13.96 6.05 17.10
N TRP A 248 13.18 4.99 16.79
CA TRP A 248 12.37 4.88 15.57
C TRP A 248 11.26 5.94 15.49
N MET A 249 10.54 6.16 16.59
CA MET A 249 9.45 7.15 16.66
C MET A 249 9.99 8.56 16.40
N GLU A 250 11.11 8.91 17.03
CA GLU A 250 11.78 10.19 16.82
C GLU A 250 12.29 10.34 15.39
N TYR A 251 12.91 9.30 14.83
CA TYR A 251 13.34 9.28 13.44
C TYR A 251 12.17 9.51 12.47
N THR A 252 11.06 8.81 12.67
CA THR A 252 9.87 8.91 11.83
C THR A 252 9.25 10.30 11.92
N LYS A 253 9.08 10.84 13.13
CA LYS A 253 8.59 12.21 13.31
C LYS A 253 9.50 13.24 12.65
N SER A 254 10.82 13.13 12.82
CA SER A 254 11.78 14.05 12.20
C SER A 254 11.70 13.99 10.67
N ARG A 255 11.76 12.78 10.11
CA ARG A 255 11.73 12.53 8.65
C ARG A 255 10.45 13.06 7.98
N PHE A 256 9.31 12.92 8.64
CA PHE A 256 8.00 13.27 8.07
C PHE A 256 7.37 14.54 8.66
N SER A 257 8.10 15.28 9.51
CA SER A 257 7.67 16.58 10.03
C SER A 257 7.51 17.62 8.92
N ILE A 258 6.57 18.57 9.12
CA ILE A 258 6.37 19.73 8.24
C ILE A 258 7.65 20.55 8.10
N THR A 259 8.50 20.61 9.12
CA THR A 259 9.78 21.32 9.05
C THR A 259 10.71 20.72 7.99
N SER A 260 10.74 19.39 7.86
CA SER A 260 11.52 18.72 6.79
C SER A 260 10.97 19.00 5.39
N PHE A 261 9.67 19.32 5.27
CA PHE A 261 9.03 19.66 4.01
C PHE A 261 9.16 21.16 3.67
N ILE A 262 8.80 22.07 4.59
CA ILE A 262 8.87 23.54 4.42
C ILE A 262 10.31 24.01 4.20
N PHE A 263 11.28 23.45 4.92
CA PHE A 263 12.70 23.79 4.77
C PHE A 263 13.42 22.89 3.75
N SER A 264 12.70 22.13 2.92
CA SER A 264 13.35 21.41 1.83
C SER A 264 13.95 22.41 0.84
N PRO A 265 15.18 22.17 0.31
CA PRO A 265 15.82 23.10 -0.61
C PRO A 265 14.93 23.48 -1.80
N GLY A 266 14.18 22.52 -2.35
CA GLY A 266 13.27 22.76 -3.48
C GLY A 266 12.15 23.75 -3.17
N ILE A 267 11.49 23.64 -2.01
CA ILE A 267 10.40 24.55 -1.64
C ILE A 267 10.97 25.94 -1.30
N VAL A 268 12.07 26.00 -0.55
CA VAL A 268 12.74 27.27 -0.23
C VAL A 268 13.13 28.03 -1.50
N TRP A 269 13.81 27.37 -2.44
CA TRP A 269 14.18 27.99 -3.72
C TRP A 269 12.94 28.35 -4.57
N SER A 270 11.91 27.51 -4.58
CA SER A 270 10.68 27.81 -5.32
C SER A 270 9.95 29.03 -4.75
N THR A 271 9.85 29.15 -3.43
CA THR A 271 9.28 30.32 -2.76
C THR A 271 10.10 31.57 -3.02
N ILE A 272 11.44 31.48 -2.97
CA ILE A 272 12.33 32.59 -3.32
C ILE A 272 12.09 33.05 -4.78
N ILE A 273 11.98 32.11 -5.73
CA ILE A 273 11.70 32.41 -7.13
C ILE A 273 10.34 33.10 -7.28
N VAL A 274 9.28 32.58 -6.64
CA VAL A 274 7.93 33.17 -6.70
C VAL A 274 7.94 34.59 -6.12
N LEU A 275 8.59 34.81 -4.97
CA LEU A 275 8.74 36.14 -4.38
C LEU A 275 9.52 37.08 -5.30
N PHE A 276 10.60 36.59 -5.93
CA PHE A 276 11.37 37.37 -6.89
C PHE A 276 10.56 37.76 -8.12
N VAL A 277 9.74 36.86 -8.65
CA VAL A 277 8.82 37.12 -9.77
C VAL A 277 7.75 38.15 -9.36
N ILE A 278 7.17 38.03 -8.17
CA ILE A 278 6.20 39.01 -7.65
C ILE A 278 6.85 40.39 -7.52
N VAL A 279 8.04 40.48 -6.93
CA VAL A 279 8.80 41.74 -6.81
C VAL A 279 9.14 42.31 -8.20
N PHE A 280 9.57 41.47 -9.14
CA PHE A 280 9.86 41.88 -10.50
C PHE A 280 8.63 42.43 -11.20
N ILE A 281 7.50 41.72 -11.15
CA ILE A 281 6.23 42.16 -11.76
C ILE A 281 5.75 43.46 -11.13
N THR A 282 5.71 43.55 -9.80
CA THR A 282 5.25 44.76 -9.10
C THR A 282 6.17 45.96 -9.37
N LYS A 283 7.49 45.76 -9.41
CA LYS A 283 8.46 46.79 -9.80
C LYS A 283 8.29 47.20 -11.26
N HIS A 284 8.13 46.25 -12.16
CA HIS A 284 7.96 46.51 -13.60
C HIS A 284 6.65 47.28 -13.86
N GLN A 285 5.55 46.88 -13.23
CA GLN A 285 4.28 47.60 -13.31
C GLN A 285 4.38 49.01 -12.73
N ARG A 286 5.03 49.18 -11.57
CA ARG A 286 5.28 50.51 -10.99
C ARG A 286 6.13 51.39 -11.90
N ASN A 287 7.19 50.84 -12.49
CA ASN A 287 8.08 51.59 -13.38
C ASN A 287 7.37 52.03 -14.66
N ARG A 288 6.54 51.15 -15.24
CA ARG A 288 5.71 51.47 -16.41
C ARG A 288 4.69 52.57 -16.11
N ARG A 289 4.06 52.56 -14.92
CA ARG A 289 3.15 53.63 -14.48
C ARG A 289 3.86 54.98 -14.33
N ARG A 290 5.10 54.98 -13.83
CA ARG A 290 5.91 56.21 -13.70
C ARG A 290 6.29 56.81 -15.05
N LEU A 291 6.68 55.98 -16.02
CA LEU A 291 7.00 56.46 -17.37
C LEU A 291 5.77 57.10 -18.05
N LEU A 292 4.59 56.49 -17.94
CA LEU A 292 3.36 57.07 -18.50
C LEU A 292 2.96 58.40 -17.84
N THR A 293 3.24 58.59 -16.55
CA THR A 293 3.04 59.89 -15.90
C THR A 293 4.07 60.94 -16.31
N MET A 294 5.29 60.51 -16.65
CA MET A 294 6.33 61.41 -17.17
C MET A 294 5.99 61.86 -18.60
N ASP A 295 5.61 60.93 -19.48
CA ASP A 295 5.17 61.26 -20.84
C ASP A 295 3.94 62.19 -20.85
N ARG A 296 2.99 62.00 -19.92
CA ARG A 296 1.80 62.86 -19.81
C ARG A 296 2.13 64.26 -19.27
N ASN A 297 3.04 64.36 -18.31
CA ASN A 297 3.47 65.65 -17.77
C ASN A 297 4.33 66.42 -18.77
N ASP A 298 5.17 65.72 -19.56
CA ASP A 298 5.90 66.33 -20.66
C ASP A 298 4.92 66.84 -21.73
N PHE A 299 3.89 66.06 -22.09
CA PHE A 299 2.83 66.51 -23.00
C PHE A 299 2.03 67.73 -22.49
N SER A 300 1.68 67.76 -21.19
CA SER A 300 0.99 68.93 -20.62
C SER A 300 1.88 70.17 -20.54
N PHE A 301 3.19 69.99 -20.36
CA PHE A 301 4.15 71.08 -20.37
C PHE A 301 4.23 71.75 -21.75
N TYR A 302 4.10 70.98 -22.84
CA TYR A 302 4.05 71.53 -24.20
C TYR A 302 2.68 72.13 -24.57
N GLU A 303 1.56 71.62 -24.06
CA GLU A 303 0.23 72.18 -24.34
C GLU A 303 -0.05 73.51 -23.62
N ASP A 304 0.51 73.73 -22.41
CA ASP A 304 0.35 75.02 -21.70
C ASP A 304 1.18 76.16 -22.31
N ASP A 305 2.30 75.84 -22.97
CA ASP A 305 3.16 76.83 -23.63
C ASP A 305 2.58 77.32 -24.98
N ASP A 306 1.74 76.52 -25.65
CA ASP A 306 1.13 76.87 -26.94
C ASP A 306 -0.10 77.80 -26.83
N VAL A 307 -0.58 78.13 -25.62
CA VAL A 307 -1.75 79.01 -25.42
C VAL A 307 -1.37 80.50 -25.40
N TRP A 308 -0.08 80.86 -25.35
CA TRP A 308 0.37 82.26 -25.19
C TRP A 308 0.92 82.96 -26.44
N SER A 309 0.83 82.39 -27.64
CA SER A 309 1.43 83.01 -28.84
C SER A 309 0.46 83.53 -29.91
N SER A 310 -0.84 83.67 -29.61
CA SER A 310 -1.79 84.37 -30.51
C SER A 310 -2.45 85.56 -29.82
N THR A 311 -1.65 86.56 -29.49
CA THR A 311 -2.13 87.94 -29.33
C THR A 311 -1.20 88.86 -30.09
N ASP A 312 -1.68 89.21 -31.29
CA ASP A 312 -1.64 90.51 -31.95
C ASP A 312 -0.46 91.44 -31.64
N GLU A 313 0.31 91.79 -32.67
CA GLU A 313 0.77 93.17 -32.84
C GLU A 313 0.95 93.51 -34.33
N HIS A 314 -0.07 94.16 -34.87
CA HIS A 314 -0.09 94.92 -36.10
C HIS A 314 -0.33 96.38 -35.72
N TRP A 315 0.63 97.28 -35.96
CA TRP A 315 0.53 98.75 -36.19
C TRP A 315 1.95 99.21 -36.59
N GLU A 316 2.29 99.88 -37.70
CA GLU A 316 1.62 100.62 -38.79
C GLU A 316 2.37 100.37 -40.11
#